data_AF-A0A9P9I5W2-F1
#
_entry.id   AF-A0A9P9I5W2-F1
#
_cell.length_a   1.000
_cell.length_b   1.000
_cell.length_c   1.000
_cell.angle_alpha   90.00
_cell.angle_beta   90.00
_cell.angle_gamma   90.00
#
_symmetry.space_group_name_H-M   'P 1'
#
loop_
_entity.id
_entity.type
_entity.pdbx_description
1 polymer ?
#
loop_
_entity_poly.entity_id
_entity_poly.type
_entity_poly.pdbx_seq_one_letter_code
_entity_poly.pdbx_strand_id
1 'polypeptide(L)'
;MTSDQWLFTLDDLERTPSSDDGMDVQEQLAERAKAIEFMFRVGLTLKLTMTPLSTAATYFHRFFMRRAHRDFPYRETAIACLFLAAKIEETARKVTDTAQMAMAKAKNLPTSEASFDNDQARAEVELWVKNILTYEEAVVSVLCFDLVVDHPQTVLEDLIQNWQQHGANVVDESRLEHLQGFAWTLLNDSFRTPLCILVPHDIVAVSCFIIAAQAIGACLLDEFLAQSPGATSASASACRLLGVGPDRTHLVHVSLRVFRDWYASQPSSVGRFAYLDPLSSLPIPTDARVPLFPKITADTIDDSGSPADLDELGSQSPQADGNRTPGGIWSSYGM
;
A
#
# COMPACT_ATOMS: atom_id res chain seq x y z
N MET A 1 18.51 11.87 9.64
CA MET A 1 17.57 12.92 10.06
C MET A 1 16.21 12.43 9.61
N THR A 2 15.43 11.82 10.50
CA THR A 2 14.10 11.30 10.15
C THR A 2 13.18 12.47 9.88
N SER A 3 12.65 12.53 8.65
CA SER A 3 11.86 13.63 8.10
C SER A 3 10.45 13.59 8.70
N ASP A 4 10.29 14.10 9.93
CA ASP A 4 8.97 14.31 10.58
C ASP A 4 8.02 15.14 9.71
N GLN A 5 8.54 15.86 8.71
CA GLN A 5 7.79 16.67 7.74
C GLN A 5 6.70 15.88 6.98
N TRP A 6 6.86 14.57 6.82
CA TRP A 6 5.95 13.74 6.01
C TRP A 6 5.05 12.81 6.81
N LEU A 7 5.07 12.94 8.14
CA LEU A 7 4.16 12.22 9.02
C LEU A 7 3.04 13.16 9.44
N PHE A 8 1.82 12.74 9.15
CA PHE A 8 0.60 13.48 9.39
C PHE A 8 -0.29 12.72 10.35
N THR A 9 -1.14 13.45 11.06
CA THR A 9 -2.19 12.85 11.89
C THR A 9 -3.42 12.51 11.06
N LEU A 10 -4.31 11.69 11.60
CA LEU A 10 -5.62 11.44 10.97
C LEU A 10 -6.44 12.73 10.82
N ASP A 11 -6.29 13.69 11.74
CA ASP A 11 -6.98 14.98 11.69
C ASP A 11 -6.39 15.89 10.58
N ASP A 12 -5.15 15.66 10.15
CA ASP A 12 -4.56 16.38 9.02
C ASP A 12 -5.11 15.88 7.68
N LEU A 13 -5.52 14.61 7.58
CA LEU A 13 -6.21 14.08 6.39
C LEU A 13 -7.57 14.73 6.17
N GLU A 14 -8.20 15.26 7.22
CA GLU A 14 -9.45 16.01 7.12
C GLU A 14 -9.22 17.46 6.64
N ARG A 15 -7.98 17.96 6.69
CA ARG A 15 -7.60 19.36 6.43
C ARG A 15 -6.60 19.49 5.27
N THR A 16 -6.83 18.77 4.19
CA THR A 16 -6.01 18.88 2.98
C THR A 16 -6.49 20.03 2.08
N PRO A 17 -5.69 20.46 1.09
CA PRO A 17 -6.17 21.40 0.08
C PRO A 17 -7.40 20.92 -0.70
N SER A 18 -7.64 19.59 -0.77
CA SER A 18 -8.85 19.06 -1.40
C SER A 18 -10.07 19.23 -0.49
N SER A 19 -9.88 19.19 0.83
CA SER A 19 -10.93 19.51 1.81
C SER A 19 -11.37 20.96 1.70
N ASP A 20 -10.44 21.89 1.46
CA ASP A 20 -10.75 23.32 1.24
C ASP A 20 -11.61 23.53 -0.02
N ASP A 21 -11.45 22.64 -1.01
CA ASP A 21 -12.26 22.59 -2.23
C ASP A 21 -13.58 21.81 -2.07
N GLY A 22 -13.85 21.28 -0.88
CA GLY A 22 -15.10 20.57 -0.54
C GLY A 22 -15.10 19.07 -0.80
N MET A 23 -13.95 18.46 -1.13
CA MET A 23 -13.82 17.01 -1.29
C MET A 23 -13.69 16.35 0.09
N ASP A 24 -14.57 15.42 0.42
CA ASP A 24 -14.51 14.75 1.72
C ASP A 24 -13.32 13.78 1.83
N VAL A 25 -12.93 13.42 3.06
CA VAL A 25 -11.77 12.54 3.30
C VAL A 25 -11.95 11.13 2.72
N GLN A 26 -13.17 10.61 2.67
CA GLN A 26 -13.46 9.27 2.15
C GLN A 26 -13.29 9.23 0.62
N GLU A 27 -13.76 10.27 -0.06
CA GLU A 27 -13.58 10.49 -1.49
C GLU A 27 -12.10 10.64 -1.84
N GLN A 28 -11.36 11.46 -1.08
CA GLN A 28 -9.91 11.62 -1.25
C GLN A 28 -9.17 10.29 -1.10
N LEU A 29 -9.49 9.50 -0.07
CA LEU A 29 -8.85 8.20 0.18
C LEU A 29 -9.22 7.18 -0.89
N ALA A 30 -10.46 7.18 -1.38
CA ALA A 30 -10.91 6.32 -2.47
C ALA A 30 -10.20 6.67 -3.79
N GLU A 31 -10.05 7.96 -4.12
CA GLU A 31 -9.32 8.38 -5.32
C GLU A 31 -7.84 8.03 -5.23
N ARG A 32 -7.21 8.21 -4.05
CA ARG A 32 -5.83 7.77 -3.82
C ARG A 32 -5.65 6.27 -4.05
N ALA A 33 -6.54 5.44 -3.49
CA ALA A 33 -6.48 4.00 -3.68
C ALA A 33 -6.63 3.61 -5.16
N LYS A 34 -7.57 4.24 -5.90
CA LYS A 34 -7.76 4.02 -7.34
C LYS A 34 -6.53 4.41 -8.15
N ALA A 35 -5.91 5.54 -7.82
CA ALA A 35 -4.72 6.03 -8.51
C ALA A 35 -3.52 5.09 -8.32
N ILE A 36 -3.33 4.59 -7.09
CA ILE A 36 -2.25 3.67 -6.76
C ILE A 36 -2.48 2.31 -7.40
N GLU A 37 -3.73 1.82 -7.44
CA GLU A 37 -4.07 0.59 -8.16
C GLU A 37 -3.76 0.71 -9.67
N PHE A 38 -4.17 1.81 -10.29
CA PHE A 38 -3.84 2.11 -11.68
C PHE A 38 -2.33 2.15 -11.92
N MET A 39 -1.59 2.85 -11.05
CA MET A 39 -0.14 2.95 -11.10
C MET A 39 0.54 1.58 -10.98
N PHE A 40 0.06 0.72 -10.09
CA PHE A 40 0.61 -0.61 -9.86
C PHE A 40 0.40 -1.50 -11.08
N ARG A 41 -0.79 -1.47 -11.69
CA ARG A 41 -1.06 -2.18 -12.95
C ARG A 41 -0.09 -1.76 -14.06
N VAL A 42 0.18 -0.46 -14.19
CA VAL A 42 1.15 0.06 -15.16
C VAL A 42 2.58 -0.38 -14.83
N GLY A 43 3.02 -0.21 -13.58
CA GLY A 43 4.38 -0.56 -13.18
C GLY A 43 4.69 -2.05 -13.25
N LEU A 44 3.73 -2.91 -12.91
CA LEU A 44 3.84 -4.36 -13.07
C LEU A 44 3.96 -4.75 -14.56
N THR A 45 3.19 -4.12 -15.44
CA THR A 45 3.30 -4.32 -16.90
C THR A 45 4.68 -3.89 -17.42
N LEU A 46 5.27 -2.85 -16.82
CA LEU A 46 6.64 -2.38 -17.08
C LEU A 46 7.73 -3.25 -16.40
N LYS A 47 7.34 -4.35 -15.73
CA LYS A 47 8.22 -5.26 -14.99
C LYS A 47 9.04 -4.54 -13.91
N LEU A 48 8.41 -3.59 -13.21
CA LEU A 48 8.98 -2.94 -12.03
C LEU A 48 8.76 -3.81 -10.79
N THR A 49 9.73 -3.82 -9.88
CA THR A 49 9.63 -4.49 -8.58
C THR A 49 8.78 -3.66 -7.61
N MET A 50 8.50 -4.18 -6.41
CA MET A 50 7.71 -3.47 -5.41
C MET A 50 8.37 -2.19 -4.89
N THR A 51 9.71 -2.11 -4.85
CA THR A 51 10.43 -0.94 -4.34
C THR A 51 10.09 0.38 -5.06
N PRO A 52 10.21 0.50 -6.41
CA PRO A 52 9.78 1.71 -7.10
C PRO A 52 8.27 1.96 -7.00
N LEU A 53 7.45 0.91 -6.86
CA LEU A 53 6.01 1.04 -6.66
C LEU A 53 5.66 1.63 -5.28
N SER A 54 6.31 1.17 -4.21
CA SER A 54 6.11 1.70 -2.85
C SER A 54 6.64 3.13 -2.72
N THR A 55 7.76 3.46 -3.37
CA THR A 55 8.28 4.83 -3.47
C THR A 55 7.27 5.73 -4.18
N ALA A 56 6.73 5.29 -5.32
CA ALA A 56 5.76 6.06 -6.08
C ALA A 56 4.44 6.29 -5.32
N ALA A 57 3.92 5.26 -4.62
CA ALA A 57 2.76 5.39 -3.74
C ALA A 57 2.99 6.42 -2.63
N THR A 58 4.19 6.41 -2.03
CA THR A 58 4.59 7.38 -1.00
C THR A 58 4.64 8.80 -1.55
N TYR A 59 5.22 9.01 -2.73
CA TYR A 59 5.20 10.32 -3.41
C TYR A 59 3.78 10.80 -3.67
N PHE A 60 2.92 9.92 -4.16
CA PHE A 60 1.53 10.25 -4.45
C PHE A 60 0.77 10.68 -3.19
N HIS A 61 0.92 9.91 -2.11
CA HIS A 61 0.29 10.25 -0.84
C HIS A 61 0.80 11.57 -0.24
N ARG A 62 2.12 11.83 -0.30
CA ARG A 62 2.73 13.10 0.14
C ARG A 62 2.27 14.28 -0.72
N PHE A 63 2.17 14.09 -2.04
CA PHE A 63 1.80 15.13 -2.98
C PHE A 63 0.41 15.71 -2.68
N PHE A 64 -0.59 14.85 -2.49
CA PHE A 64 -1.97 15.26 -2.21
C PHE A 64 -2.20 15.72 -0.76
N MET A 65 -1.17 15.73 0.10
CA MET A 65 -1.22 16.51 1.35
C MET A 65 -0.98 18.01 1.12
N ARG A 66 -0.42 18.38 -0.04
CA ARG A 66 -0.03 19.76 -0.37
C ARG A 66 -0.70 20.31 -1.63
N ARG A 67 -1.37 19.47 -2.42
CA ARG A 67 -2.09 19.84 -3.64
C ARG A 67 -3.51 19.29 -3.61
N ALA A 68 -4.42 19.96 -4.33
CA ALA A 68 -5.81 19.54 -4.46
C ALA A 68 -5.98 18.57 -5.64
N HIS A 69 -6.84 17.56 -5.48
CA HIS A 69 -7.20 16.61 -6.56
C HIS A 69 -7.85 17.31 -7.76
N ARG A 70 -8.58 18.41 -7.53
CA ARG A 70 -9.20 19.21 -8.60
C ARG A 70 -8.17 19.75 -9.61
N ASP A 71 -6.98 20.09 -9.14
CA ASP A 71 -5.95 20.74 -9.97
C ASP A 71 -5.04 19.73 -10.67
N PHE A 72 -5.02 18.48 -10.21
CA PHE A 72 -4.09 17.44 -10.65
C PHE A 72 -4.84 16.12 -10.91
N PRO A 73 -5.02 15.73 -12.18
CA PRO A 73 -5.64 14.46 -12.54
C PRO A 73 -4.89 13.28 -11.89
N TYR A 74 -5.63 12.43 -11.17
CA TYR A 74 -5.03 11.40 -10.33
C TYR A 74 -4.24 10.36 -11.13
N ARG A 75 -4.68 9.97 -12.34
CA ARG A 75 -4.00 8.94 -13.15
C ARG A 75 -2.66 9.45 -13.65
N GLU A 76 -2.63 10.62 -14.26
CA GLU A 76 -1.42 11.23 -14.81
C GLU A 76 -0.42 11.58 -13.71
N THR A 77 -0.90 12.11 -12.58
CA THR A 77 -0.06 12.39 -11.41
C THR A 77 0.55 11.12 -10.85
N ALA A 78 -0.22 10.03 -10.77
CA ALA A 78 0.27 8.74 -10.33
C ALA A 78 1.38 8.18 -11.25
N ILE A 79 1.21 8.29 -12.56
CA ILE A 79 2.25 7.84 -13.51
C ILE A 79 3.49 8.75 -13.46
N ALA A 80 3.33 10.05 -13.20
CA ALA A 80 4.46 10.93 -12.95
C ALA A 80 5.24 10.53 -11.68
N CYS A 81 4.54 10.20 -10.58
CA CYS A 81 5.17 9.65 -9.37
C CYS A 81 5.91 8.34 -9.67
N LEU A 82 5.32 7.43 -10.46
CA LEU A 82 5.94 6.17 -10.87
C LEU A 82 7.21 6.38 -11.69
N PHE A 83 7.13 7.26 -12.69
CA PHE A 83 8.26 7.58 -13.56
C PHE A 83 9.43 8.18 -12.76
N LEU A 84 9.13 9.12 -11.86
CA LEU A 84 10.12 9.70 -10.95
C LEU A 84 10.73 8.64 -10.01
N ALA A 85 9.90 7.82 -9.36
CA ALA A 85 10.35 6.77 -8.45
C ALA A 85 11.26 5.76 -9.14
N ALA A 86 10.89 5.31 -10.35
CA ALA A 86 11.72 4.40 -11.13
C ALA A 86 13.10 5.00 -11.46
N LYS A 87 13.20 6.31 -11.67
CA LYS A 87 14.51 6.98 -11.84
C LYS A 87 15.33 6.98 -10.55
N ILE A 88 14.71 7.30 -9.41
CA ILE A 88 15.38 7.38 -8.11
C ILE A 88 15.84 5.99 -7.62
N GLU A 89 15.05 4.96 -7.90
CA GLU A 89 15.32 3.57 -7.53
C GLU A 89 16.15 2.82 -8.60
N GLU A 90 16.80 3.54 -9.52
CA GLU A 90 17.68 2.98 -10.55
C GLU A 90 17.03 1.87 -11.44
N THR A 91 15.72 1.96 -11.63
CA THR A 91 14.89 1.05 -12.44
C THR A 91 14.19 1.77 -13.58
N ALA A 92 14.75 2.89 -14.05
CA ALA A 92 14.13 3.78 -15.02
C ALA A 92 13.65 3.07 -16.29
N ARG A 93 12.54 3.55 -16.83
CA ARG A 93 11.99 3.16 -18.13
C ARG A 93 11.93 4.39 -19.04
N LYS A 94 11.82 4.18 -20.35
CA LYS A 94 11.58 5.31 -21.26
C LYS A 94 10.22 5.91 -20.94
N VAL A 95 10.13 7.24 -21.02
CA VAL A 95 8.86 7.95 -20.82
C VAL A 95 7.81 7.53 -21.84
N THR A 96 8.23 7.21 -23.07
CA THR A 96 7.36 6.70 -24.15
C THR A 96 6.73 5.37 -23.78
N ASP A 97 7.51 4.43 -23.26
CA ASP A 97 7.05 3.09 -22.89
C ASP A 97 6.09 3.21 -21.71
N THR A 98 6.44 4.05 -20.74
CA THR A 98 5.58 4.35 -19.57
C THR A 98 4.24 4.96 -20.01
N ALA A 99 4.26 5.93 -20.93
CA ALA A 99 3.07 6.57 -21.48
C ALA A 99 2.19 5.59 -22.29
N GLN A 100 2.79 4.72 -23.09
CA GLN A 100 2.08 3.67 -23.82
C GLN A 100 1.34 2.73 -22.86
N MET A 101 2.02 2.25 -21.81
CA MET A 101 1.40 1.37 -20.81
C MET A 101 0.29 2.09 -20.03
N ALA A 102 0.52 3.34 -19.63
CA ALA A 102 -0.49 4.15 -18.96
C ALA A 102 -1.75 4.33 -19.82
N MET A 103 -1.58 4.71 -21.10
CA MET A 103 -2.70 4.87 -22.01
C MET A 103 -3.44 3.54 -22.25
N ALA A 104 -2.72 2.44 -22.47
CA ALA A 104 -3.32 1.13 -22.68
C ALA A 104 -4.15 0.71 -21.46
N LYS A 105 -3.61 0.84 -20.24
CA LYS A 105 -4.35 0.51 -19.01
C LYS A 105 -5.50 1.47 -18.70
N ALA A 106 -5.40 2.74 -19.09
CA ALA A 106 -6.46 3.73 -18.90
C ALA A 106 -7.66 3.49 -19.83
N LYS A 107 -7.40 2.92 -21.01
CA LYS A 107 -8.40 2.60 -22.04
C LYS A 107 -8.79 1.12 -22.09
N ASN A 108 -8.22 0.30 -21.21
CA ASN A 108 -8.44 -1.15 -21.17
C ASN A 108 -8.08 -1.84 -22.51
N LEU A 109 -7.04 -1.34 -23.16
CA LEU A 109 -6.51 -1.87 -24.41
C LEU A 109 -5.46 -2.95 -24.16
N PRO A 110 -5.31 -3.93 -25.08
CA PRO A 110 -4.24 -4.90 -25.02
C PRO A 110 -2.88 -4.21 -25.06
N THR A 111 -1.90 -4.77 -24.36
CA THR A 111 -0.53 -4.25 -24.32
C THR A 111 0.29 -4.75 -25.52
N SER A 112 -0.20 -4.52 -26.74
CA SER A 112 0.47 -4.92 -27.99
C SER A 112 0.90 -3.72 -28.82
N GLU A 113 1.95 -3.85 -29.62
CA GLU A 113 2.45 -2.74 -30.47
C GLU A 113 1.38 -2.21 -31.43
N ALA A 114 0.45 -3.08 -31.87
CA ALA A 114 -0.67 -2.68 -32.73
C ALA A 114 -1.62 -1.68 -32.06
N SER A 115 -1.69 -1.67 -30.72
CA SER A 115 -2.51 -0.72 -29.96
C SER A 115 -2.02 0.73 -30.10
N PHE A 116 -0.80 0.94 -30.58
CA PHE A 116 -0.15 2.27 -30.65
C PHE A 116 0.16 2.73 -32.09
N ASP A 117 -0.26 1.98 -33.10
CA ASP A 117 0.23 2.21 -34.47
C ASP A 117 -0.54 3.31 -35.24
N ASN A 118 -1.76 3.63 -34.84
CA ASN A 118 -2.55 4.68 -35.49
C ASN A 118 -2.19 6.10 -35.01
N ASP A 119 -2.42 7.10 -35.88
CA ASP A 119 -2.06 8.50 -35.61
C ASP A 119 -2.73 9.07 -34.34
N GLN A 120 -3.97 8.67 -34.06
CA GLN A 120 -4.69 9.10 -32.86
C GLN A 120 -4.04 8.55 -31.58
N ALA A 121 -3.66 7.27 -31.57
CA ALA A 121 -2.97 6.66 -30.46
C ALA A 121 -1.59 7.31 -30.23
N ARG A 122 -0.85 7.62 -31.31
CA ARG A 122 0.43 8.33 -31.21
C ARG A 122 0.28 9.72 -30.58
N ALA A 123 -0.71 10.51 -31.03
CA ALA A 123 -1.00 11.82 -30.45
C ALA A 123 -1.38 11.74 -28.97
N GLU A 124 -2.09 10.68 -28.56
CA GLU A 124 -2.41 10.45 -27.16
C GLU A 124 -1.20 9.99 -26.33
N VAL A 125 -0.32 9.13 -26.87
CA VAL A 125 0.96 8.81 -26.20
C VAL A 125 1.74 10.10 -25.97
N GLU A 126 1.82 10.98 -26.96
CA GLU A 126 2.51 12.27 -26.85
C GLU A 126 1.89 13.16 -25.77
N LEU A 127 0.56 13.16 -25.65
CA LEU A 127 -0.13 13.87 -24.56
C LEU A 127 0.22 13.28 -23.19
N TRP A 128 0.22 11.96 -23.05
CA TRP A 128 0.66 11.28 -21.82
C TRP A 128 2.10 11.62 -21.48
N VAL A 129 3.03 11.58 -22.46
CA VAL A 129 4.43 11.97 -22.27
C VAL A 129 4.52 13.41 -21.76
N LYS A 130 3.80 14.35 -22.38
CA LYS A 130 3.77 15.75 -21.95
C LYS A 130 3.27 15.89 -20.51
N ASN A 131 2.19 15.20 -20.17
CA ASN A 131 1.60 15.25 -18.83
C ASN A 131 2.54 14.63 -17.79
N ILE A 132 3.16 13.48 -18.07
CA ILE A 132 4.13 12.82 -17.18
C ILE A 132 5.29 13.77 -16.85
N LEU A 133 5.88 14.42 -17.86
CA LEU A 133 7.00 15.34 -17.66
C LEU A 133 6.59 16.61 -16.90
N THR A 134 5.41 17.15 -17.20
CA THR A 134 4.88 18.35 -16.52
C THR A 134 4.59 18.06 -15.05
N TYR A 135 3.91 16.95 -14.75
CA TYR A 135 3.56 16.60 -13.38
C TYR A 135 4.75 16.06 -12.60
N GLU A 136 5.74 15.45 -13.24
CA GLU A 136 7.00 15.10 -12.58
C GLU A 136 7.66 16.34 -11.98
N GLU A 137 7.76 17.43 -12.73
CA GLU A 137 8.32 18.70 -12.24
C GLU A 137 7.54 19.20 -11.02
N ALA A 138 6.20 19.15 -11.09
CA ALA A 138 5.33 19.52 -9.98
C ALA A 138 5.56 18.61 -8.75
N VAL A 139 5.67 17.30 -8.94
CA VAL A 139 5.90 16.32 -7.86
C VAL A 139 7.23 16.61 -7.16
N VAL A 140 8.33 16.74 -7.91
CA VAL A 140 9.65 17.04 -7.32
C VAL A 140 9.62 18.35 -6.52
N SER A 141 9.00 19.39 -7.07
CA SER A 141 8.85 20.69 -6.39
C SER A 141 8.03 20.59 -5.10
N VAL A 142 6.88 19.91 -5.14
CA VAL A 142 5.99 19.74 -3.98
C VAL A 142 6.62 18.87 -2.89
N LEU A 143 7.39 17.86 -3.28
CA LEU A 143 8.17 17.02 -2.37
C LEU A 143 9.43 17.71 -1.85
N CYS A 144 9.70 18.96 -2.25
CA CYS A 144 10.89 19.71 -1.84
C CYS A 144 12.19 18.96 -2.11
N PHE A 145 12.25 18.18 -3.20
CA PHE A 145 13.38 17.29 -3.52
C PHE A 145 13.70 16.23 -2.44
N ASP A 146 12.79 15.99 -1.48
CA ASP A 146 12.89 14.92 -0.48
C ASP A 146 12.41 13.59 -1.08
N LEU A 147 13.27 13.02 -1.93
CA LEU A 147 13.00 11.85 -2.76
C LEU A 147 13.52 10.53 -2.15
N VAL A 148 14.14 10.58 -0.96
CA VAL A 148 14.59 9.35 -0.29
C VAL A 148 13.43 8.81 0.53
N VAL A 149 13.05 7.55 0.28
CA VAL A 149 11.98 6.85 0.99
C VAL A 149 12.55 5.65 1.71
N ASP A 150 12.34 5.60 3.02
CA ASP A 150 12.64 4.40 3.80
C ASP A 150 11.52 3.37 3.60
N HIS A 151 11.93 2.12 3.38
CA HIS A 151 11.05 1.05 2.93
C HIS A 151 10.72 0.06 4.08
N PRO A 152 9.44 -0.25 4.33
CA PRO A 152 9.05 -1.21 5.37
C PRO A 152 9.46 -2.66 5.06
N GLN A 153 9.77 -2.99 3.80
CA GLN A 153 10.11 -4.34 3.34
C GLN A 153 11.30 -4.93 4.09
N THR A 154 12.40 -4.19 4.21
CA THR A 154 13.61 -4.65 4.91
C THR A 154 13.35 -4.89 6.40
N VAL A 155 12.58 -4.01 7.04
CA VAL A 155 12.20 -4.17 8.45
C VAL A 155 11.36 -5.41 8.65
N LEU A 156 10.42 -5.69 7.73
CA LEU A 156 9.58 -6.87 7.81
C LEU A 156 10.40 -8.16 7.66
N GLU A 157 11.37 -8.18 6.73
CA GLU A 157 12.31 -9.30 6.56
C GLU A 157 13.08 -9.57 7.85
N ASP A 158 13.64 -8.53 8.47
CA ASP A 158 14.38 -8.64 9.72
C ASP A 158 13.50 -9.18 10.86
N LEU A 159 12.25 -8.71 10.96
CA LEU A 159 11.28 -9.20 11.96
C LEU A 159 10.98 -10.69 11.80
N ILE A 160 10.75 -11.13 10.55
CA ILE A 160 10.49 -12.54 10.23
C ILE A 160 11.71 -13.41 10.55
N GLN A 161 12.91 -12.98 10.16
CA GLN A 161 14.15 -13.71 10.43
C GLN A 161 14.43 -13.81 11.94
N ASN A 162 14.26 -12.70 12.67
CA ASN A 162 14.43 -12.68 14.12
C ASN A 162 13.42 -13.60 14.82
N TRP A 163 12.17 -13.63 14.35
CA TRP A 163 11.13 -14.52 14.86
C TRP A 163 11.45 -15.99 14.61
N GLN A 164 11.95 -16.33 13.42
CA GLN A 164 12.37 -17.70 13.08
C GLN A 164 13.49 -18.20 14.00
N GLN A 165 14.41 -17.33 14.40
CA GLN A 165 15.56 -17.68 15.24
C GLN A 165 15.25 -17.70 16.74
N HIS A 166 14.41 -16.77 17.23
CA HIS A 166 14.22 -16.50 18.67
C HIS A 166 12.77 -16.64 19.16
N GLY A 167 11.81 -16.96 18.28
CA GLY A 167 10.41 -17.13 18.64
C GLY A 167 10.22 -18.20 19.72
N ALA A 168 9.44 -17.87 20.75
CA ALA A 168 9.26 -18.67 21.97
C ALA A 168 8.65 -20.07 21.75
N ASN A 169 8.26 -20.40 20.52
CA ASN A 169 7.84 -21.72 20.08
C ASN A 169 8.51 -22.00 18.73
N VAL A 170 9.06 -23.20 18.54
CA VAL A 170 9.48 -23.67 17.20
C VAL A 170 8.23 -23.66 16.33
N VAL A 171 8.11 -22.63 15.49
CA VAL A 171 7.05 -22.54 14.49
C VAL A 171 7.38 -23.63 13.47
N ASP A 172 6.44 -24.53 13.22
CA ASP A 172 6.56 -25.48 12.12
C ASP A 172 6.65 -24.71 10.80
N GLU A 173 7.34 -25.30 9.83
CA GLU A 173 7.63 -24.68 8.53
C GLU A 173 6.36 -24.12 7.87
N SER A 174 5.23 -24.85 7.97
CA SER A 174 3.94 -24.40 7.46
C SER A 174 3.42 -23.12 8.11
N ARG A 175 3.48 -22.97 9.45
CA ARG A 175 3.03 -21.72 10.09
C ARG A 175 3.95 -20.56 9.78
N LEU A 176 5.26 -20.81 9.57
CA LEU A 176 6.20 -19.78 9.14
C LEU A 176 5.90 -19.31 7.72
N GLU A 177 5.61 -20.22 6.79
CA GLU A 177 5.17 -19.88 5.44
C GLU A 177 3.89 -19.02 5.45
N HIS A 178 2.88 -19.40 6.24
CA HIS A 178 1.66 -18.61 6.39
C HIS A 178 1.92 -17.22 6.98
N LEU A 179 2.77 -17.12 8.02
CA LEU A 179 3.17 -15.85 8.62
C LEU A 179 3.79 -14.93 7.58
N GLN A 180 4.74 -15.44 6.80
CA GLN A 180 5.40 -14.69 5.74
C GLN A 180 4.39 -14.24 4.68
N GLY A 181 3.59 -15.17 4.17
CA GLY A 181 2.59 -14.88 3.13
C GLY A 181 1.59 -13.81 3.56
N PHE A 182 1.07 -13.90 4.78
CA PHE A 182 0.13 -12.91 5.32
C PHE A 182 0.81 -11.56 5.55
N ALA A 183 2.01 -11.52 6.13
CA ALA A 183 2.69 -10.27 6.43
C ALA A 183 3.06 -9.49 5.14
N TRP A 184 3.57 -10.18 4.12
CA TRP A 184 3.88 -9.57 2.83
C TRP A 184 2.63 -9.09 2.09
N THR A 185 1.54 -9.85 2.18
CA THR A 185 0.24 -9.43 1.65
C THR A 185 -0.22 -8.13 2.29
N LEU A 186 -0.26 -8.08 3.62
CA LEU A 186 -0.67 -6.90 4.39
C LEU A 186 0.21 -5.70 4.04
N LEU A 187 1.51 -5.94 3.87
CA LEU A 187 2.44 -4.87 3.51
C LEU A 187 2.16 -4.30 2.11
N ASN A 188 1.93 -5.15 1.12
CA ASN A 188 1.59 -4.71 -0.23
C ASN A 188 0.25 -3.97 -0.27
N ASP A 189 -0.73 -4.40 0.52
CA ASP A 189 -2.01 -3.71 0.65
C ASP A 189 -1.87 -2.35 1.35
N SER A 190 -0.92 -2.22 2.28
CA SER A 190 -0.67 -0.98 3.03
C SER A 190 -0.39 0.22 2.12
N PHE A 191 0.22 0.01 0.96
CA PHE A 191 0.54 1.08 0.01
C PHE A 191 -0.69 1.71 -0.66
N ARG A 192 -1.85 1.05 -0.63
CA ARG A 192 -3.13 1.61 -1.11
C ARG A 192 -3.80 2.49 -0.06
N THR A 193 -3.27 2.48 1.15
CA THR A 193 -3.74 3.25 2.30
C THR A 193 -2.72 4.35 2.63
N PRO A 194 -3.11 5.42 3.34
CA PRO A 194 -2.19 6.50 3.68
C PRO A 194 -1.16 6.13 4.76
N LEU A 195 -0.95 4.85 5.08
CA LEU A 195 -0.07 4.42 6.18
C LEU A 195 1.35 4.97 6.06
N CYS A 196 1.91 5.03 4.85
CA CYS A 196 3.26 5.56 4.61
C CYS A 196 3.43 7.06 4.92
N ILE A 197 2.33 7.79 5.15
CA ILE A 197 2.33 9.19 5.59
C ILE A 197 1.69 9.40 6.97
N LEU A 198 1.19 8.34 7.60
CA LEU A 198 0.58 8.40 8.94
C LEU A 198 1.50 7.85 10.03
N VAL A 199 2.30 6.84 9.70
CA VAL A 199 3.20 6.18 10.65
C VAL A 199 4.56 5.92 9.99
N PRO A 200 5.66 5.88 10.77
CA PRO A 200 6.96 5.46 10.26
C PRO A 200 6.94 4.07 9.60
N HIS A 201 7.82 3.85 8.62
CA HIS A 201 7.89 2.60 7.85
C HIS A 201 8.08 1.35 8.73
N ASP A 202 8.88 1.43 9.79
CA ASP A 202 9.09 0.34 10.73
C ASP A 202 7.81 -0.03 11.50
N ILE A 203 6.96 0.96 11.83
CA ILE A 203 5.64 0.71 12.44
C ILE A 203 4.69 0.02 11.47
N VAL A 204 4.73 0.34 10.17
CA VAL A 204 3.94 -0.38 9.15
C VAL A 204 4.34 -1.86 9.14
N ALA A 205 5.65 -2.14 9.08
CA ALA A 205 6.18 -3.50 9.08
C ALA A 205 5.79 -4.28 10.35
N VAL A 206 5.97 -3.68 11.53
CA VAL A 206 5.56 -4.26 12.81
C VAL A 206 4.07 -4.56 12.84
N SER A 207 3.22 -3.65 12.34
CA SER A 207 1.77 -3.84 12.34
C SER A 207 1.36 -5.00 11.43
N CYS A 208 1.96 -5.11 10.24
CA CYS A 208 1.75 -6.25 9.34
C CYS A 208 2.15 -7.57 10.01
N PHE A 209 3.31 -7.58 10.68
CA PHE A 209 3.81 -8.74 11.39
C PHE A 209 2.90 -9.16 12.55
N ILE A 210 2.43 -8.22 13.38
CA ILE A 210 1.51 -8.50 14.49
C ILE A 210 0.22 -9.15 14.00
N ILE A 211 -0.39 -8.60 12.95
CA ILE A 211 -1.64 -9.14 12.38
C ILE A 211 -1.41 -10.56 11.87
N ALA A 212 -0.33 -10.78 11.11
CA ALA A 212 0.02 -12.08 10.57
C ALA A 212 0.35 -13.11 11.67
N ALA A 213 1.06 -12.70 12.72
CA ALA A 213 1.37 -13.54 13.88
C ALA A 213 0.08 -13.95 14.61
N GLN A 214 -0.85 -13.02 14.82
CA GLN A 214 -2.14 -13.33 15.44
C GLN A 214 -2.96 -14.29 14.57
N ALA A 215 -2.90 -14.15 13.24
CA ALA A 215 -3.60 -15.04 12.31
C ALA A 215 -3.13 -16.51 12.38
N ILE A 216 -1.84 -16.73 12.67
CA ILE A 216 -1.31 -18.08 12.88
C ILE A 216 -1.44 -18.55 14.34
N GLY A 217 -2.13 -17.80 15.21
CA GLY A 217 -2.33 -18.13 16.61
C GLY A 217 -1.14 -17.83 17.54
N ALA A 218 -0.19 -17.00 17.10
CA ALA A 218 0.82 -16.42 17.99
C ALA A 218 0.21 -15.16 18.62
N CYS A 219 -0.19 -15.23 19.90
CA CYS A 219 -0.90 -14.17 20.64
C CYS A 219 -0.03 -12.93 20.96
N LEU A 220 0.70 -12.40 19.98
CA LEU A 220 1.65 -11.30 20.16
C LEU A 220 0.94 -9.97 20.43
N LEU A 221 -0.25 -9.81 19.87
CA LEU A 221 -1.05 -8.60 20.05
C LEU A 221 -1.59 -8.50 21.49
N ASP A 222 -2.10 -9.58 22.07
CA ASP A 222 -2.64 -9.55 23.43
C ASP A 222 -1.55 -9.20 24.45
N GLU A 223 -0.33 -9.73 24.24
CA GLU A 223 0.85 -9.36 25.02
C GLU A 223 1.26 -7.90 24.83
N PHE A 224 1.14 -7.37 23.61
CA PHE A 224 1.41 -5.98 23.29
C PHE A 224 0.37 -5.03 23.91
N LEU A 225 -0.91 -5.39 23.88
CA LEU A 225 -2.04 -4.58 24.36
C LEU A 225 -2.26 -4.64 25.87
N ALA A 226 -1.86 -5.73 26.54
CA ALA A 226 -1.96 -5.89 28.00
C ALA A 226 -1.03 -4.95 28.79
N GLN A 227 -0.31 -4.04 28.11
CA GLN A 227 0.54 -3.03 28.70
C GLN A 227 -0.28 -1.95 29.43
N SER A 228 -0.56 -2.19 30.71
CA SER A 228 -0.86 -1.12 31.68
C SER A 228 0.48 -0.52 32.17
N PRO A 229 0.54 0.76 32.59
CA PRO A 229 1.75 1.33 33.21
C PRO A 229 2.03 0.62 34.55
N GLY A 230 2.73 -0.51 34.50
CA GLY A 230 3.02 -1.39 35.64
C GLY A 230 3.30 -2.87 35.35
N ALA A 231 3.32 -3.34 34.10
CA ALA A 231 3.44 -4.77 33.77
C ALA A 231 4.87 -5.37 33.91
N THR A 232 4.95 -6.63 34.37
CA THR A 232 6.15 -7.43 34.70
C THR A 232 6.92 -8.05 33.50
N SER A 233 8.09 -8.66 33.78
CA SER A 233 9.20 -9.06 32.89
C SER A 233 8.91 -9.78 31.56
N ALA A 234 7.78 -10.48 31.40
CA ALA A 234 7.39 -11.13 30.14
C ALA A 234 6.85 -10.14 29.10
N SER A 235 6.21 -9.04 29.53
CA SER A 235 5.67 -7.98 28.66
C SER A 235 6.79 -7.15 28.01
N ALA A 236 7.95 -7.06 28.65
CA ALA A 236 9.14 -6.46 28.06
C ALA A 236 9.74 -7.30 26.90
N SER A 237 9.35 -8.57 26.72
CA SER A 237 9.88 -9.45 25.66
C SER A 237 9.35 -9.09 24.29
N ALA A 238 8.03 -8.91 24.15
CA ALA A 238 7.38 -8.61 22.87
C ALA A 238 7.81 -7.25 22.31
N CYS A 239 7.88 -6.19 23.15
CA CYS A 239 8.41 -4.89 22.74
C CYS A 239 9.90 -4.94 22.36
N ARG A 240 10.71 -5.74 23.08
CA ARG A 240 12.12 -5.94 22.71
C ARG A 240 12.27 -6.69 21.39
N LEU A 241 11.40 -7.65 21.13
CA LEU A 241 11.39 -8.42 19.89
C LEU A 241 10.94 -7.58 18.69
N LEU A 242 9.91 -6.75 18.88
CA LEU A 242 9.36 -5.88 17.83
C LEU A 242 10.11 -4.55 17.69
N GLY A 243 11.01 -4.22 18.62
CA GLY A 243 11.74 -2.95 18.62
C GLY A 243 10.87 -1.70 18.85
N VAL A 244 9.64 -1.86 19.35
CA VAL A 244 8.70 -0.74 19.56
C VAL A 244 8.69 -0.31 21.03
N GLY A 245 9.13 0.93 21.27
CA GLY A 245 9.07 1.58 22.58
C GLY A 245 7.64 1.96 22.99
N PRO A 246 7.37 2.14 24.29
CA PRO A 246 6.04 2.46 24.82
C PRO A 246 5.48 3.81 24.32
N ASP A 247 6.37 4.73 23.94
CA ASP A 247 6.04 6.03 23.35
C ASP A 247 5.45 5.90 21.93
N ARG A 248 5.75 4.81 21.21
CA ARG A 248 5.35 4.57 19.82
C ARG A 248 4.16 3.62 19.68
N THR A 249 3.70 3.02 20.78
CA THR A 249 2.54 2.10 20.82
C THR A 249 1.29 2.70 20.18
N HIS A 250 1.04 4.00 20.38
CA HIS A 250 -0.10 4.69 19.78
C HIS A 250 -0.09 4.68 18.24
N LEU A 251 1.09 4.66 17.60
CA LEU A 251 1.23 4.60 16.14
C LEU A 251 0.84 3.21 15.61
N VAL A 252 1.17 2.15 16.35
CA VAL A 252 0.69 0.79 16.02
C VAL A 252 -0.84 0.75 16.04
N HIS A 253 -1.48 1.36 17.04
CA HIS A 253 -2.95 1.47 17.07
C HIS A 253 -3.53 2.23 15.88
N VAL A 254 -2.91 3.33 15.46
CA VAL A 254 -3.30 4.05 14.25
C VAL A 254 -3.20 3.13 13.03
N SER A 255 -2.09 2.40 12.89
CA SER A 255 -1.88 1.50 11.76
C SER A 255 -2.92 0.38 11.71
N LEU A 256 -3.18 -0.24 12.86
CA LEU A 256 -4.18 -1.30 13.01
C LEU A 256 -5.60 -0.81 12.71
N ARG A 257 -5.94 0.42 13.12
CA ARG A 257 -7.23 1.05 12.78
C ARG A 257 -7.39 1.21 11.27
N VAL A 258 -6.36 1.71 10.58
CA VAL A 258 -6.39 1.89 9.12
C VAL A 258 -6.57 0.56 8.41
N PHE A 259 -5.83 -0.49 8.79
CA PHE A 259 -6.02 -1.83 8.24
C PHE A 259 -7.44 -2.36 8.47
N ARG A 260 -7.97 -2.24 9.70
CA ARG A 260 -9.36 -2.66 9.99
C ARG A 260 -10.35 -1.94 9.06
N ASP A 261 -10.27 -0.61 9.00
CA ASP A 261 -11.22 0.19 8.23
C ASP A 261 -11.10 -0.10 6.72
N TRP A 262 -9.87 -0.29 6.21
CA TRP A 262 -9.60 -0.65 4.81
C TRP A 262 -10.19 -2.00 4.43
N TYR A 263 -9.98 -3.03 5.27
CA TYR A 263 -10.51 -4.36 4.97
C TYR A 263 -12.01 -4.47 5.20
N ALA A 264 -12.57 -3.70 6.16
CA ALA A 264 -14.01 -3.61 6.37
C ALA A 264 -14.76 -2.90 5.23
N SER A 265 -14.05 -2.09 4.42
CA SER A 265 -14.63 -1.39 3.28
C SER A 265 -14.69 -2.24 2.01
N GLN A 266 -14.01 -3.38 1.97
CA GLN A 266 -13.92 -4.23 0.78
C GLN A 266 -15.26 -4.93 0.49
N PRO A 267 -15.57 -5.20 -0.79
CA PRO A 267 -16.85 -5.82 -1.14
C PRO A 267 -16.92 -7.27 -0.63
N SER A 268 -18.12 -7.70 -0.23
CA SER A 268 -18.32 -9.09 0.25
C SER A 268 -18.03 -10.15 -0.80
N SER A 269 -18.01 -9.78 -2.09
CA SER A 269 -17.66 -10.65 -3.21
C SER A 269 -16.20 -11.10 -3.19
N VAL A 270 -15.29 -10.36 -2.54
CA VAL A 270 -13.89 -10.78 -2.48
C VAL A 270 -13.67 -11.95 -1.52
N GLY A 271 -14.68 -12.29 -0.71
CA GLY A 271 -14.61 -13.37 0.26
C GLY A 271 -14.08 -12.90 1.61
N ARG A 272 -14.31 -13.72 2.64
CA ARG A 272 -13.80 -13.49 4.00
C ARG A 272 -12.46 -14.18 4.14
N PHE A 273 -11.46 -13.45 4.64
CA PHE A 273 -10.12 -13.95 4.88
C PHE A 273 -9.94 -14.28 6.34
N ALA A 274 -9.76 -15.56 6.67
CA ALA A 274 -9.62 -16.01 8.05
C ALA A 274 -8.44 -15.32 8.77
N TYR A 275 -7.36 -15.03 8.04
CA TYR A 275 -6.20 -14.31 8.61
C TYR A 275 -6.49 -12.85 8.98
N LEU A 276 -7.61 -12.28 8.52
CA LEU A 276 -8.07 -10.95 8.89
C LEU A 276 -9.08 -10.96 10.05
N ASP A 277 -9.56 -12.14 10.48
CA ASP A 277 -10.44 -12.25 11.65
C ASP A 277 -9.83 -11.59 12.90
N PRO A 278 -8.51 -11.68 13.17
CA PRO A 278 -7.86 -10.92 14.23
C PRO A 278 -8.12 -9.41 14.19
N LEU A 279 -8.20 -8.79 12.99
CA LEU A 279 -8.47 -7.35 12.84
C LEU A 279 -9.84 -6.96 13.40
N SER A 280 -10.82 -7.85 13.32
CA SER A 280 -12.16 -7.63 13.85
C SER A 280 -12.23 -7.74 15.38
N SER A 281 -11.27 -8.45 15.98
CA SER A 281 -11.15 -8.64 17.44
C SER A 281 -10.27 -7.60 18.13
N LEU A 282 -9.61 -6.71 17.38
CA LEU A 282 -8.73 -5.68 17.96
C LEU A 282 -9.54 -4.70 18.82
N PRO A 283 -9.08 -4.37 20.04
CA PRO A 283 -9.65 -3.29 20.84
C PRO A 283 -9.17 -1.95 20.27
N ILE A 284 -9.58 -1.65 19.04
CA ILE A 284 -9.42 -0.32 18.47
C ILE A 284 -10.43 0.56 19.20
N PRO A 285 -10.02 1.72 19.74
CA PRO A 285 -10.94 2.66 20.36
C PRO A 285 -12.14 2.84 19.45
N THR A 286 -13.32 2.53 19.96
CA THR A 286 -14.61 2.79 19.30
C THR A 286 -14.90 4.29 19.38
N ASP A 287 -13.88 5.12 19.11
CA ASP A 287 -14.08 6.54 19.01
C ASP A 287 -15.15 6.73 17.93
N ALA A 288 -16.17 7.51 18.24
CA ALA A 288 -17.42 7.58 17.48
C ALA A 288 -17.29 8.23 16.09
N ARG A 289 -16.09 8.15 15.49
CA ARG A 289 -15.74 8.67 14.18
C ARG A 289 -16.18 7.71 13.09
N VAL A 290 -16.58 8.29 11.97
CA VAL A 290 -16.94 7.58 10.73
C VAL A 290 -15.74 6.72 10.28
N PRO A 291 -15.95 5.49 9.76
CA PRO A 291 -14.89 4.69 9.18
C PRO A 291 -14.09 5.47 8.13
N LEU A 292 -12.77 5.30 8.08
CA LEU A 292 -11.92 6.09 7.18
C LEU A 292 -12.21 5.83 5.69
N PHE A 293 -12.63 4.62 5.33
CA PHE A 293 -12.86 4.23 3.94
C PHE A 293 -14.35 3.99 3.66
N PRO A 294 -14.89 4.48 2.53
CA PRO A 294 -16.25 4.21 2.13
C PRO A 294 -16.38 2.76 1.66
N LYS A 295 -17.55 2.13 1.85
CA LYS A 295 -17.80 0.78 1.35
C LYS A 295 -17.69 0.75 -0.17
N ILE A 296 -16.83 -0.13 -0.68
CA ILE A 296 -16.61 -0.34 -2.11
C ILE A 296 -17.73 -1.24 -2.62
N THR A 297 -18.56 -0.73 -3.55
CA THR A 297 -19.60 -1.52 -4.23
C THR A 297 -19.04 -2.08 -5.55
N ALA A 298 -19.59 -3.20 -6.02
CA ALA A 298 -19.14 -3.82 -7.27
C ALA A 298 -19.16 -2.85 -8.47
N ASP A 299 -20.13 -1.95 -8.53
CA ASP A 299 -20.26 -0.93 -9.58
C ASP A 299 -19.11 0.11 -9.60
N THR A 300 -18.38 0.26 -8.49
CA THR A 300 -17.21 1.17 -8.43
C THR A 300 -15.92 0.57 -9.00
N ILE A 301 -15.93 -0.72 -9.33
CA ILE A 301 -14.78 -1.48 -9.86
C ILE A 301 -14.72 -1.40 -11.40
N ASP A 302 -15.84 -1.14 -12.08
CA ASP A 302 -15.95 -1.18 -13.55
C ASP A 302 -15.12 -0.11 -14.31
N ASP A 303 -14.59 0.90 -13.61
CA ASP A 303 -13.66 1.88 -14.18
C ASP A 303 -12.17 1.43 -14.10
N SER A 304 -11.92 0.26 -13.50
CA SER A 304 -10.62 -0.42 -13.47
C SER A 304 -10.64 -1.60 -14.44
N GLY A 305 -9.89 -1.45 -15.53
CA GLY A 305 -9.90 -2.37 -16.67
C GLY A 305 -9.81 -3.87 -16.41
N SER A 306 -10.25 -4.62 -17.41
CA SER A 306 -10.38 -6.07 -17.44
C SER A 306 -9.14 -6.85 -16.95
N PRO A 307 -9.31 -8.04 -16.32
CA PRO A 307 -8.23 -8.77 -15.64
C PRO A 307 -7.16 -9.47 -16.51
N ALA A 308 -7.26 -9.39 -17.84
CA ALA A 308 -6.68 -10.40 -18.74
C ALA A 308 -5.18 -10.29 -19.09
N ASP A 309 -4.45 -9.29 -18.58
CA ASP A 309 -3.06 -9.00 -19.01
C ASP A 309 -1.97 -9.45 -18.00
N LEU A 310 -2.30 -10.24 -16.98
CA LEU A 310 -1.38 -10.58 -15.87
C LEU A 310 -0.89 -12.04 -15.83
N ASP A 311 -1.22 -12.85 -16.85
CA ASP A 311 -1.00 -14.31 -16.85
C ASP A 311 0.46 -14.78 -17.08
N GLU A 312 1.44 -13.90 -17.38
CA GLU A 312 2.74 -14.36 -17.92
C GLU A 312 3.97 -14.40 -16.99
N LEU A 313 3.90 -14.10 -15.68
CA LEU A 313 5.14 -13.91 -14.88
C LEU A 313 5.23 -14.62 -13.51
N GLY A 314 4.43 -15.66 -13.26
CA GLY A 314 4.44 -16.45 -12.02
C GLY A 314 5.51 -17.54 -11.88
N SER A 315 6.68 -17.47 -12.53
CA SER A 315 7.71 -18.53 -12.43
C SER A 315 9.03 -18.05 -11.82
N GLN A 316 9.02 -17.83 -10.50
CA GLN A 316 10.17 -18.15 -9.64
C GLN A 316 9.77 -18.08 -8.15
N SER A 317 9.79 -19.26 -7.51
CA SER A 317 9.79 -19.59 -6.07
C SER A 317 8.52 -20.27 -5.52
N PRO A 318 8.67 -21.27 -4.62
CA PRO A 318 7.75 -22.40 -4.50
C PRO A 318 6.58 -22.20 -3.55
N GLN A 319 5.56 -23.02 -3.83
CA GLN A 319 4.19 -23.11 -3.31
C GLN A 319 4.08 -23.27 -1.78
N ALA A 320 3.05 -22.65 -1.19
CA ALA A 320 1.89 -23.36 -0.59
C ALA A 320 0.81 -22.38 -0.05
N ASP A 321 -0.39 -22.45 -0.63
CA ASP A 321 -1.71 -22.21 -0.02
C ASP A 321 -1.99 -20.95 0.86
N GLY A 322 -1.54 -19.76 0.44
CA GLY A 322 -1.96 -18.46 1.01
C GLY A 322 -2.89 -17.60 0.14
N ASN A 323 -3.27 -18.06 -1.06
CA ASN A 323 -3.64 -17.19 -2.19
C ASN A 323 -5.11 -16.79 -2.29
N ARG A 324 -5.67 -16.12 -1.29
CA ARG A 324 -6.76 -15.17 -1.57
C ARG A 324 -6.65 -13.97 -0.63
N THR A 325 -6.79 -12.77 -1.19
CA THR A 325 -6.76 -11.49 -0.45
C THR A 325 -7.90 -10.60 -0.97
N PRO A 326 -8.34 -9.56 -0.22
CA PRO A 326 -9.30 -8.56 -0.70
C PRO A 326 -8.80 -7.73 -1.88
N GLY A 327 -7.48 -7.56 -2.02
CA GLY A 327 -6.85 -7.07 -3.26
C GLY A 327 -6.76 -8.13 -4.36
N GLY A 328 -7.19 -9.35 -4.07
CA GLY A 328 -6.97 -10.59 -4.81
C GLY A 328 -8.10 -11.02 -5.74
N ILE A 329 -8.98 -10.11 -6.18
CA ILE A 329 -9.62 -10.28 -7.50
C ILE A 329 -8.53 -10.40 -8.61
N TRP A 330 -7.29 -10.02 -8.28
CA TRP A 330 -6.09 -10.12 -9.13
C TRP A 330 -5.13 -11.26 -8.76
N SER A 331 -5.58 -12.29 -8.02
CA SER A 331 -4.75 -13.45 -7.63
C SER A 331 -5.42 -14.81 -7.84
N SER A 332 -6.68 -14.86 -8.30
CA SER A 332 -7.34 -16.12 -8.61
C SER A 332 -7.19 -16.48 -10.09
N TYR A 333 -6.13 -17.22 -10.43
CA TYR A 333 -6.17 -18.55 -11.06
C TYR A 333 -4.74 -19.01 -11.28
N GLY A 334 -4.33 -20.07 -10.56
CA GLY A 334 -3.02 -20.67 -10.69
C GLY A 334 -2.98 -21.73 -11.78
N MET A 335 -1.85 -21.79 -12.48
CA MET A 335 -1.04 -22.99 -12.73
C MET A 335 0.36 -22.56 -13.18
#